data_AF-A0A7J2SPK0-F1
#
_entry.id   AF-A0A7J2SPK0-F1
#
_cell.length_a   1.000
_cell.length_b   1.000
_cell.length_c   1.000
_cell.angle_alpha   90.00
_cell.angle_beta   90.00
_cell.angle_gamma   90.00
#
_symmetry.space_group_name_H-M   'P 1'
#
loop_
_entity.id
_entity.type
_entity.pdbx_description
1 polymer ?
#
loop_
_entity_poly.entity_id
_entity_poly.type
_entity_poly.pdbx_seq_one_letter_code
_entity_poly.pdbx_strand_id
1 'polypeptide(L)' 'MKVVLQVALDLLNAHRALKIAEEAVNGGADWLEAGTPLIKSEG' A
#
# COMPACT_ATOMS: atom_id res chain seq x y z
N MET A 1 0.22 20.56 -13.93
CA MET A 1 0.31 19.11 -13.63
C MET A 1 -0.14 18.90 -12.20
N LYS A 2 -1.03 17.94 -11.94
CA LYS A 2 -1.37 17.52 -10.57
C LYS A 2 -0.28 16.56 -10.08
N VAL A 3 0.21 16.75 -8.86
CA VAL A 3 1.12 15.80 -8.20
C VAL A 3 0.31 14.59 -7.74
N VAL A 4 0.84 13.38 -7.96
CA VAL A 4 0.20 12.11 -7.57
C VAL A 4 1.08 11.46 -6.50
N LEU A 5 0.49 11.15 -5.35
CA LEU A 5 1.14 10.39 -4.28
C LEU A 5 0.81 8.90 -4.43
N GLN A 6 1.84 8.07 -4.61
CA GLN A 6 1.72 6.62 -4.66
C GLN A 6 2.42 6.00 -3.44
N VAL A 7 1.79 4.98 -2.84
CA VAL A 7 2.32 4.22 -1.71
C VAL A 7 2.44 2.75 -2.08
N ALA A 8 3.64 2.19 -1.98
CA ALA A 8 3.92 0.77 -2.16
C ALA A 8 3.87 0.02 -0.82
N LEU A 9 3.15 -1.09 -0.78
CA LEU A 9 2.99 -1.94 0.40
C LEU A 9 3.94 -3.14 0.33
N ASP A 10 5.23 -2.91 0.59
CA ASP A 10 6.29 -3.94 0.63
C ASP A 10 6.39 -4.61 2.02
N LEU A 11 5.36 -5.36 2.39
CA LEU A 11 5.28 -6.07 3.67
C LEU A 11 5.05 -7.56 3.45
N LEU A 12 5.44 -8.40 4.42
CA LEU A 12 5.15 -9.84 4.39
C LEU A 12 3.84 -10.23 5.08
N ASN A 13 3.14 -9.27 5.70
CA ASN A 13 1.98 -9.54 6.55
C ASN A 13 0.77 -8.75 6.06
N ALA A 14 -0.28 -9.46 5.61
CA ALA A 14 -1.49 -8.85 5.08
C ALA A 14 -2.17 -7.91 6.07
N HIS A 15 -2.27 -8.28 7.35
CA HIS A 15 -2.97 -7.46 8.33
C HIS A 15 -2.30 -6.09 8.54
N ARG A 16 -0.97 -6.06 8.61
CA ARG A 16 -0.21 -4.81 8.66
C ARG A 16 -0.33 -4.01 7.37
N ALA A 17 -0.29 -4.69 6.21
CA ALA A 17 -0.43 -4.04 4.91
C ALA A 17 -1.79 -3.34 4.77
N LEU A 18 -2.88 -3.99 5.19
CA LEU A 18 -4.23 -3.43 5.18
C LEU A 18 -4.35 -2.21 6.10
N LYS A 19 -3.76 -2.25 7.30
CA LYS A 19 -3.76 -1.08 8.20
C LYS A 19 -3.03 0.11 7.58
N ILE A 20 -1.86 -0.11 6.98
CA ILE A 20 -1.10 0.96 6.31
C ILE A 20 -1.85 1.47 5.07
N ALA A 21 -2.49 0.59 4.31
CA ALA A 21 -3.32 0.96 3.16
C ALA A 21 -4.45 1.92 3.58
N GLU A 22 -5.16 1.59 4.65
CA GLU A 22 -6.24 2.43 5.20
C GLU A 22 -5.71 3.80 5.66
N GLU A 23 -4.62 3.82 6.42
CA GLU A 23 -3.97 5.07 6.87
C GLU A 23 -3.46 5.91 5.69
N ALA A 24 -2.90 5.29 4.65
CA ALA A 24 -2.43 5.96 3.45
C ALA A 24 -3.57 6.60 2.65
N VAL A 25 -4.69 5.89 2.48
CA VAL A 25 -5.90 6.43 1.84
C VAL A 25 -6.47 7.59 2.65
N ASN A 26 -6.57 7.46 3.97
CA ASN A 26 -7.02 8.53 4.86
C ASN A 26 -6.07 9.75 4.82
N GLY A 27 -4.78 9.51 4.60
CA GLY A 27 -3.74 10.54 4.44
C GLY A 27 -3.70 11.20 3.05
N GLY A 28 -4.52 10.75 2.10
CA GLY A 28 -4.64 11.34 0.77
C GLY A 28 -3.72 10.74 -0.30
N ALA A 29 -3.27 9.49 -0.14
CA ALA A 29 -2.62 8.76 -1.22
C ALA A 29 -3.57 8.60 -2.42
N ASP A 30 -3.08 8.89 -3.62
CA ASP A 30 -3.85 8.74 -4.86
C ASP A 30 -3.81 7.28 -5.38
N TRP A 31 -2.74 6.53 -5.07
CA TRP A 31 -2.53 5.16 -5.55
C TRP A 31 -1.92 4.26 -4.47
N LEU A 32 -2.44 3.03 -4.35
CA LEU A 32 -1.83 1.95 -3.56
C LEU A 32 -1.31 0.83 -4.47
N GLU A 33 -0.07 0.41 -4.25
CA GLU A 33 0.55 -0.72 -4.96
C GLU A 33 0.83 -1.86 -3.98
N ALA A 34 0.43 -3.08 -4.35
CA ALA A 34 0.83 -4.28 -3.63
C ALA A 34 2.25 -4.67 -4.05
N GLY A 35 3.19 -4.60 -3.10
CA GLY A 35 4.59 -4.90 -3.35
C GLY A 35 4.83 -6.39 -3.62
N THR A 36 5.94 -6.72 -4.30
CA THR A 36 6.33 -8.11 -4.58
C THR A 36 6.42 -8.97 -3.31
N PRO A 37 6.97 -8.50 -2.17
CA PRO A 37 6.99 -9.28 -0.93
C PRO A 37 5.59 -9.67 -0.46
N LEU A 38 4.63 -8.73 -0.53
CA LEU A 38 3.25 -8.94 -0.07
C LEU A 38 2.51 -9.93 -0.95
N ILE A 39 2.62 -9.75 -2.27
CA ILE A 39 2.07 -10.69 -3.25
C ILE A 39 2.64 -12.07 -2.98
N LYS A 40 3.96 -12.24 -2.93
CA LYS A 40 4.56 -13.57 -2.71
C LYS A 40 4.20 -14.22 -1.38
N SER A 41 3.91 -13.45 -0.32
CA SER A 41 3.54 -14.01 0.98
C SER A 41 2.05 -14.32 1.12
N GLU A 42 1.17 -13.62 0.41
CA GLU A 42 -0.28 -13.63 0.66
C GLU A 42 -1.14 -13.89 -0.60
N GLY A 43 -0.54 -14.00 -1.80
CA GLY A 43 -1.23 -14.26 -3.08
C GLY A 43 -0.35 -14.07 -4.32
#